data_AF-A0A8T4YT59-F1
#
_entry.id   AF-A0A8T4YT59-F1
#
_cell.length_a   1.000
_cell.length_b   1.000
_cell.length_c   1.000
_cell.angle_alpha   90.00
_cell.angle_beta   90.00
_cell.angle_gamma   90.00
#
_symmetry.space_group_name_H-M   'P 1'
#
loop_
_entity.id
_entity.type
_entity.pdbx_description
1 polymer ?
#
loop_
_entity_poly.entity_id
_entity_poly.type
_entity_poly.pdbx_seq_one_letter_code
_entity_poly.pdbx_strand_id
1 'polypeptide(L)'
;MGVSDYGIDSFSLSHFKISYPTLVNWRCLRCSICCRDTPRHPRRIRLLLKEAIEISRKTGIPVEQFARKAQDQRYPYEMRKRYGSCLFLEGRYCRLYDYRPLVCRFYPFEMESDGSTLKILFAGEACPGSGRGQPLGEHFFRRLATHAIERLIQQPVLPKVRLSQRCWLSRGHPYP
;
A
#
# COMPACT_ATOMS: atom_id res chain seq x y z
N MET A 1 -15.42 -13.18 -14.99
CA MET A 1 -15.08 -11.76 -15.20
C MET A 1 -13.70 -11.55 -14.61
N GLY A 2 -12.63 -12.00 -15.27
CA GLY A 2 -12.13 -11.51 -16.55
C GLY A 2 -10.86 -10.74 -16.20
N VAL A 3 -9.72 -11.41 -16.27
CA VAL A 3 -8.37 -10.85 -16.07
C VAL A 3 -8.26 -9.55 -16.86
N SER A 4 -7.94 -8.46 -16.15
CA SER A 4 -8.03 -7.08 -16.59
C SER A 4 -7.36 -6.78 -17.94
N ASP A 5 -8.05 -6.02 -18.80
CA ASP A 5 -7.63 -5.51 -20.12
C ASP A 5 -6.41 -4.54 -20.11
N TYR A 6 -5.59 -4.57 -19.06
CA TYR A 6 -4.38 -3.76 -18.99
C TYR A 6 -3.24 -4.50 -19.67
N GLY A 7 -2.54 -3.82 -20.57
CA GLY A 7 -1.24 -4.29 -21.04
C GLY A 7 -0.24 -4.33 -19.89
N ILE A 8 0.87 -5.05 -20.08
CA ILE A 8 1.98 -5.10 -19.13
C ILE A 8 3.22 -4.56 -19.82
N ASP A 9 3.91 -3.65 -19.14
CA ASP A 9 5.22 -3.18 -19.55
C ASP A 9 6.22 -3.36 -18.41
N SER A 10 7.50 -3.20 -18.68
CA SER A 10 8.55 -3.38 -17.70
C SER A 10 9.75 -2.47 -17.91
N PHE A 11 10.40 -2.10 -16.82
CA PHE A 11 11.67 -1.39 -16.83
C PHE A 11 12.60 -1.94 -15.75
N SER A 12 13.90 -1.65 -15.89
CA SER A 12 14.88 -1.97 -14.85
C SER A 12 15.03 -0.81 -13.86
N LEU A 13 15.14 -1.14 -12.57
CA LEU A 13 15.44 -0.20 -11.50
C LEU A 13 16.39 -0.86 -10.50
N SER A 14 17.63 -0.36 -10.42
CA SER A 14 18.73 -0.99 -9.70
C SER A 14 18.97 -2.43 -10.20
N HIS A 15 18.82 -3.44 -9.34
CA HIS A 15 18.97 -4.86 -9.70
C HIS A 15 17.62 -5.57 -9.92
N PHE A 16 16.51 -4.82 -9.93
CA PHE A 16 15.17 -5.38 -10.04
C PHE A 16 14.57 -5.13 -11.43
N LYS A 17 13.88 -6.16 -11.94
CA LYS A 17 12.94 -6.00 -13.06
C LYS A 17 11.60 -5.55 -12.50
N ILE A 18 11.09 -4.40 -12.93
CA ILE A 18 9.79 -3.90 -12.50
C ILE A 18 8.79 -4.17 -13.61
N SER A 19 7.69 -4.86 -13.32
CA SER A 19 6.56 -5.01 -14.24
C SER A 19 5.35 -4.24 -13.70
N TYR A 20 4.63 -3.56 -14.59
CA TYR A 20 3.55 -2.67 -14.20
C TYR A 20 2.44 -2.64 -15.27
N PRO A 21 1.20 -2.30 -14.88
CA PRO A 21 0.08 -2.25 -15.80
C PRO A 21 0.12 -0.96 -16.63
N THR A 22 -0.05 -1.09 -17.94
CA THR A 22 -0.22 0.04 -18.86
C THR A 22 -1.69 0.40 -19.00
N LEU A 23 -1.97 1.59 -19.56
CA LEU A 23 -3.33 2.09 -19.82
C LEU A 23 -4.21 2.23 -18.55
N VAL A 24 -3.57 2.34 -17.38
CA VAL A 24 -4.28 2.61 -16.12
C VAL A 24 -4.52 4.11 -15.99
N ASN A 25 -5.78 4.51 -16.10
CA ASN A 25 -6.21 5.87 -15.74
C ASN A 25 -6.53 5.90 -14.25
N TRP A 26 -5.75 6.63 -13.46
CA TRP A 26 -6.04 6.81 -12.05
C TRP A 26 -5.56 8.15 -11.49
N ARG A 27 -6.38 8.75 -10.62
CA ARG A 27 -6.02 9.91 -9.81
C ARG A 27 -6.62 9.80 -8.40
N CYS A 28 -5.80 10.00 -7.38
CA CYS A 28 -6.30 10.12 -6.01
C CYS A 28 -7.25 11.33 -5.88
N LEU A 29 -8.51 11.09 -5.55
CA LEU A 29 -9.53 12.14 -5.37
C LEU A 29 -9.58 12.73 -3.96
N ARG A 30 -8.66 12.33 -3.07
CA ARG A 30 -8.68 12.71 -1.64
C ARG A 30 -10.08 12.49 -1.02
N CYS A 31 -10.68 11.33 -1.32
CA CYS A 31 -12.02 10.95 -0.88
C CYS A 31 -12.06 10.32 0.52
N SER A 32 -10.89 10.04 1.12
CA SER A 32 -10.72 9.37 2.42
C SER A 32 -11.19 7.90 2.51
N ILE A 33 -11.74 7.30 1.45
CA ILE A 33 -12.20 5.89 1.47
C ILE A 33 -11.08 4.93 1.85
N CYS A 34 -9.86 5.12 1.33
CA CYS A 34 -8.72 4.28 1.67
C CYS A 34 -8.15 4.52 3.08
N CYS A 35 -8.62 5.55 3.78
CA CYS A 35 -8.27 5.86 5.16
C CYS A 35 -9.31 5.35 6.16
N ARG A 36 -10.40 4.74 5.70
CA ARG A 36 -11.51 4.26 6.52
C ARG A 36 -11.76 2.79 6.25
N ASP A 37 -12.40 2.12 7.20
CA ASP A 37 -13.07 0.86 6.96
C ASP A 37 -14.26 1.08 6.03
N THR A 38 -14.51 0.09 5.18
CA THR A 38 -15.71 0.04 4.36
C THR A 38 -16.51 -1.19 4.79
N PRO A 39 -17.85 -1.22 4.61
CA PRO A 39 -18.64 -2.40 4.93
C PRO A 39 -18.15 -3.66 4.23
N ARG A 40 -17.60 -3.52 3.02
CA ARG A 40 -17.08 -4.64 2.22
C ARG A 40 -15.67 -5.08 2.61
N HIS A 41 -14.88 -4.20 3.21
CA HIS A 41 -13.48 -4.48 3.50
C HIS A 41 -12.94 -3.59 4.62
N PRO A 42 -12.50 -4.19 5.75
CA PRO A 42 -11.78 -3.46 6.79
C PRO A 42 -10.35 -3.16 6.32
N ARG A 43 -9.96 -1.89 6.36
CA ARG A 43 -8.66 -1.41 5.88
C ARG A 43 -7.55 -1.68 6.91
N ARG A 44 -6.74 -2.72 6.72
CA ARG A 44 -5.58 -3.00 7.58
C ARG A 44 -4.35 -2.20 7.11
N ILE A 45 -3.95 -1.14 7.83
CA ILE A 45 -2.75 -0.35 7.50
C ILE A 45 -1.57 -0.91 8.30
N ARG A 46 -0.87 -1.86 7.70
CA ARG A 46 0.34 -2.48 8.25
C ARG A 46 1.55 -1.56 8.02
N LEU A 47 2.42 -1.48 9.02
CA LEU A 47 3.59 -0.62 9.05
C LEU A 47 4.85 -1.45 9.25
N LEU A 48 5.89 -1.10 8.52
CA LEU A 48 7.26 -1.54 8.81
C LEU A 48 7.75 -0.85 10.09
N LEU A 49 8.73 -1.46 10.77
CA LEU A 49 9.37 -0.86 11.94
C LEU A 49 9.88 0.57 11.64
N LYS A 50 10.59 0.75 10.52
CA LYS A 50 11.12 2.06 10.14
C LYS A 50 10.04 3.09 9.80
N GLU A 51 8.88 2.65 9.30
CA GLU A 51 7.76 3.56 9.04
C GLU A 51 7.12 4.03 10.34
N ALA A 52 6.97 3.13 11.32
CA ALA A 52 6.49 3.50 12.65
C ALA A 52 7.46 4.50 13.33
N ILE A 53 8.77 4.24 13.28
CA ILE A 53 9.79 5.16 13.81
C ILE A 53 9.75 6.51 13.07
N GLU A 54 9.67 6.50 11.74
CA GLU A 54 9.62 7.72 10.94
C GLU A 54 8.38 8.57 11.26
N ILE A 55 7.20 7.94 11.35
CA ILE A 55 5.94 8.62 11.70
C ILE A 55 6.05 9.22 13.11
N SER A 56 6.54 8.46 14.08
CA SER A 56 6.74 8.94 15.45
C SER A 56 7.63 10.18 15.47
N ARG A 57 8.81 10.11 14.82
CA ARG A 57 9.74 11.24 14.73
C ARG A 57 9.14 12.47 14.03
N LYS A 58 8.36 12.28 12.96
CA LYS A 58 7.77 13.38 12.19
C LYS A 58 6.58 14.03 12.88
N THR A 59 5.87 13.30 13.74
CA THR A 59 4.64 13.78 14.39
C THR A 59 4.84 14.15 15.86
N GLY A 60 5.91 13.69 16.50
CA GLY A 60 6.12 13.78 17.93
C GLY A 60 5.24 12.81 18.76
N ILE A 61 4.46 11.95 18.10
CA ILE A 61 3.54 11.02 18.75
C ILE A 61 4.23 9.67 18.95
N PRO A 62 4.31 9.12 20.17
CA PRO A 62 4.87 7.79 20.40
C PRO A 62 4.16 6.68 19.61
N VAL A 63 4.91 5.65 19.19
CA VAL A 63 4.42 4.59 18.29
C VAL A 63 3.19 3.89 18.87
N GLU A 64 3.21 3.59 20.16
CA GLU A 64 2.16 2.92 20.91
C GLU A 64 0.82 3.68 20.93
N GLN A 65 0.87 5.01 20.77
CA GLN A 65 -0.33 5.85 20.73
C GLN A 65 -1.04 5.80 19.37
N PHE A 66 -0.29 5.62 18.28
CA PHE A 66 -0.89 5.59 16.93
C PHE A 66 -0.90 4.20 16.27
N ALA A 67 -0.15 3.24 16.78
CA ALA A 67 -0.07 1.88 16.26
C ALA A 67 -0.11 0.84 17.37
N ARG A 68 -0.52 -0.37 17.02
CA ARG A 68 -0.47 -1.57 17.88
C ARG A 68 0.51 -2.57 17.29
N LYS A 69 1.12 -3.39 18.14
CA LYS A 69 1.93 -4.53 17.66
C LYS A 69 1.05 -5.51 16.88
N ALA A 70 1.59 -6.05 15.79
CA ALA A 70 0.98 -7.10 15.00
C ALA A 70 1.81 -8.39 15.13
N GLN A 71 1.18 -9.55 14.97
CA GLN A 71 1.84 -10.86 14.99
C GLN A 71 2.66 -11.15 13.71
N ASP A 72 2.81 -10.15 12.84
CA ASP A 72 3.55 -10.25 11.59
C ASP A 72 4.94 -9.64 11.81
N GLN A 73 5.98 -10.47 11.81
CA GLN A 73 7.36 -10.02 12.03
C GLN A 73 7.81 -9.00 10.97
N ARG A 74 7.27 -9.09 9.76
CA ARG A 74 7.65 -8.22 8.65
C ARG A 74 6.96 -6.87 8.75
N TYR A 75 5.69 -6.86 9.13
CA TYR A 75 4.94 -5.65 9.43
C TYR A 75 4.56 -5.65 10.91
N PRO A 76 5.51 -5.35 11.82
CA PRO A 76 5.35 -5.54 13.26
C PRO A 76 4.32 -4.60 13.88
N TYR A 77 3.82 -3.63 13.14
CA TYR A 77 2.82 -2.68 13.61
C TYR A 77 1.62 -2.59 12.67
N GLU A 78 0.48 -2.26 13.26
CA GLU A 78 -0.73 -1.89 12.54
C GLU A 78 -1.26 -0.56 13.08
N MET A 79 -1.58 0.37 12.17
CA MET A 79 -2.16 1.66 12.50
C MET A 79 -3.47 1.47 13.27
N ARG A 80 -3.58 2.14 14.41
CA ARG A 80 -4.83 2.20 15.19
C ARG A 80 -5.88 3.01 14.44
N LYS A 81 -7.13 2.79 14.83
CA LYS A 81 -8.29 3.46 14.25
C LYS A 81 -9.22 3.99 15.32
N ARG A 82 -9.95 5.05 14.97
CA ARG A 82 -11.05 5.60 15.75
C ARG A 82 -12.32 5.52 14.90
N TYR A 83 -13.32 4.77 15.36
CA TYR A 83 -14.58 4.52 14.63
C TYR A 83 -14.34 4.11 13.17
N GLY A 84 -13.48 3.11 12.96
CA GLY A 84 -13.11 2.59 11.64
C GLY A 84 -12.23 3.51 10.78
N SER A 85 -11.87 4.70 11.26
CA SER A 85 -11.04 5.66 10.52
C SER A 85 -9.59 5.65 11.04
N CYS A 86 -8.61 5.75 10.15
CA CYS A 86 -7.20 5.94 10.53
C CYS A 86 -7.07 7.13 11.49
N LEU A 87 -6.27 6.98 12.56
CA LEU A 87 -6.09 8.04 13.56
C LEU A 87 -5.57 9.37 12.99
N PHE A 88 -4.85 9.33 11.88
CA PHE A 88 -4.30 10.52 11.21
C PHE A 88 -5.23 11.12 10.14
N LEU A 89 -6.49 10.68 10.07
CA LEU A 89 -7.48 11.27 9.18
C LEU A 89 -8.21 12.41 9.89
N GLU A 90 -8.02 13.63 9.41
CA GLU A 90 -8.74 14.84 9.85
C GLU A 90 -9.73 15.27 8.78
N GLY A 91 -11.02 15.00 8.99
CA GLY A 91 -12.04 15.19 7.97
C GLY A 91 -11.76 14.35 6.71
N ARG A 92 -11.28 15.01 5.64
CA ARG A 92 -10.84 14.38 4.38
C ARG A 92 -9.32 14.39 4.18
N TYR A 93 -8.59 15.03 5.08
CA TYR A 93 -7.16 15.24 4.97
C TYR A 93 -6.37 14.18 5.74
N CYS A 94 -5.36 13.61 5.10
CA CYS A 94 -4.43 12.70 5.76
C CYS A 94 -3.26 13.52 6.30
N ARG A 95 -3.10 13.60 7.62
CA ARG A 95 -1.96 14.31 8.21
C ARG A 95 -0.62 13.73 7.78
N LEU A 96 -0.58 12.42 7.52
CA LEU A 96 0.63 11.74 7.07
C LEU A 96 0.84 11.78 5.56
N TYR A 97 0.18 12.65 4.78
CA TYR A 97 0.12 12.50 3.32
C TYR A 97 1.52 12.35 2.65
N ASP A 98 2.48 13.15 3.10
CA ASP A 98 3.85 13.16 2.55
C ASP A 98 4.75 12.05 3.12
N TYR A 99 4.37 11.48 4.25
CA TYR A 99 5.08 10.42 4.98
C TYR A 99 4.21 9.17 5.12
N ARG A 100 3.34 8.95 4.12
CA ARG A 100 2.45 7.80 4.06
C ARG A 100 3.25 6.50 4.14
N PRO A 101 2.79 5.52 4.93
CA PRO A 101 3.31 4.16 4.87
C PRO A 101 3.19 3.58 3.46
N LEU A 102 4.01 2.59 3.15
CA LEU A 102 4.10 1.91 1.87
C LEU A 102 2.74 1.37 1.44
N VAL A 103 2.03 0.73 2.36
CA VAL A 103 0.66 0.23 2.16
C VAL A 103 -0.33 1.36 1.77
N CYS A 104 -0.13 2.58 2.27
CA CYS A 104 -0.96 3.74 1.90
C CYS A 104 -0.52 4.41 0.59
N ARG A 105 0.78 4.38 0.26
CA ARG A 105 1.31 4.86 -1.03
C ARG A 105 0.89 3.98 -2.18
N PHE A 106 0.85 2.67 -1.93
CA PHE A 106 0.45 1.70 -2.92
C PHE A 106 -1.03 1.74 -3.24
N TYR A 107 -1.94 2.29 -2.43
CA TYR A 107 -3.36 2.27 -2.81
C TYR A 107 -3.67 3.11 -4.06
N PRO A 108 -4.38 2.55 -5.07
CA PRO A 108 -5.10 1.26 -5.11
C PRO A 108 -4.36 0.13 -5.84
N PHE A 109 -3.05 0.24 -5.97
CA PHE A 109 -2.16 -0.80 -6.45
C PHE A 109 -1.82 -1.83 -5.36
N GLU A 110 -1.48 -3.02 -5.84
CA GLU A 110 -0.87 -4.10 -5.09
C GLU A 110 0.51 -4.37 -5.66
N MET A 111 1.36 -5.06 -4.91
CA MET A 111 2.60 -5.57 -5.48
C MET A 111 2.94 -6.96 -4.99
N GLU A 112 3.63 -7.67 -5.87
CA GLU A 112 4.20 -8.98 -5.67
C GLU A 112 5.68 -8.92 -5.99
N SER A 113 6.49 -9.70 -5.29
CA SER A 113 7.92 -9.79 -5.56
C SER A 113 8.39 -11.21 -5.35
N ASP A 114 9.23 -11.70 -6.26
CA ASP A 114 9.79 -13.06 -6.24
C ASP A 114 11.27 -13.12 -5.84
N GLY A 115 11.91 -11.96 -5.67
CA GLY A 115 13.34 -11.85 -5.34
C GLY A 115 14.08 -10.90 -6.26
N SER A 116 13.80 -10.98 -7.55
CA SER A 116 14.46 -10.20 -8.61
C SER A 116 13.48 -9.40 -9.45
N THR A 117 12.20 -9.77 -9.43
CA THR A 117 11.12 -9.08 -10.11
C THR A 117 10.15 -8.48 -9.10
N LEU A 118 9.79 -7.22 -9.27
CA LEU A 118 8.69 -6.56 -8.57
C LEU A 118 7.55 -6.32 -9.56
N LYS A 119 6.41 -6.97 -9.33
CA LYS A 119 5.19 -6.83 -10.12
C LYS A 119 4.24 -5.90 -9.41
N ILE A 120 3.89 -4.79 -10.03
CA ILE A 120 2.83 -3.89 -9.60
C ILE A 120 1.55 -4.30 -10.32
N LEU A 121 0.44 -4.36 -9.60
CA LEU A 121 -0.88 -4.70 -10.11
C LEU A 121 -1.86 -3.57 -9.76
N PHE A 122 -2.79 -3.26 -10.65
CA PHE A 122 -3.85 -2.32 -10.34
C PHE A 122 -5.05 -3.04 -9.71
N ALA A 123 -5.37 -2.72 -8.46
CA ALA A 123 -6.53 -3.26 -7.73
C ALA A 123 -7.57 -2.14 -7.47
N GLY A 124 -7.90 -1.42 -8.54
CA GLY A 124 -8.71 -0.19 -8.51
C GLY A 124 -10.22 -0.35 -8.32
N GLU A 125 -10.77 -1.56 -8.31
CA GLU A 125 -12.23 -1.80 -8.35
C GLU A 125 -13.02 -1.00 -7.31
N ALA A 126 -12.50 -0.87 -6.08
CA ALA A 126 -13.16 -0.16 -4.99
C ALA A 126 -12.71 1.31 -4.84
N CYS A 127 -11.83 1.80 -5.71
CA CYS A 127 -11.31 3.16 -5.64
C CYS A 127 -12.10 4.10 -6.58
N PRO A 128 -12.74 5.17 -6.07
CA PRO A 128 -13.43 6.14 -6.95
C PRO A 128 -12.49 6.91 -7.89
N GLY A 129 -11.19 6.85 -7.64
CA GLY A 129 -10.16 7.44 -8.50
C GLY A 129 -9.84 6.61 -9.74
N SER A 130 -10.35 5.38 -9.83
CA SER A 130 -10.16 4.50 -10.99
C SER A 130 -10.91 5.04 -12.20
N GLY A 131 -10.26 5.00 -13.37
CA GLY A 131 -10.78 5.60 -14.60
C GLY A 131 -10.72 7.13 -14.62
N ARG A 132 -10.07 7.76 -13.62
CA ARG A 132 -9.95 9.23 -13.53
C ARG A 132 -8.54 9.70 -13.87
N GLY A 133 -8.44 10.88 -14.46
CA GLY A 133 -7.15 11.47 -14.82
C GLY A 133 -6.55 10.87 -16.09
N GLN A 134 -5.32 11.28 -16.39
CA GLN A 134 -4.56 10.79 -17.53
C GLN A 134 -4.02 9.37 -17.26
N PRO A 135 -3.69 8.60 -18.30
CA PRO A 135 -2.98 7.34 -18.16
C PRO A 135 -1.70 7.52 -17.35
N LEU A 136 -1.45 6.63 -16.40
CA LEU A 136 -0.21 6.62 -15.63
C LEU A 136 0.93 6.09 -16.49
N GLY A 137 1.99 6.89 -16.62
CA GLY A 137 3.21 6.50 -17.32
C GLY A 137 4.24 5.85 -16.42
N GLU A 138 5.33 5.36 -17.02
CA GLU A 138 6.46 4.71 -16.34
C GLU A 138 6.97 5.51 -15.14
N HIS A 139 7.08 6.84 -15.26
CA HIS A 139 7.57 7.70 -14.16
C HIS A 139 6.78 7.52 -12.86
N PHE A 140 5.46 7.33 -12.93
CA PHE A 140 4.63 7.06 -11.76
C PHE A 140 5.02 5.73 -11.11
N PHE A 141 5.09 4.67 -11.92
CA PHE A 141 5.41 3.32 -11.44
C PHE A 141 6.85 3.20 -10.96
N ARG A 142 7.80 3.92 -11.58
CA ARG A 142 9.18 4.06 -11.12
C ARG A 142 9.23 4.65 -9.72
N ARG A 143 8.54 5.76 -9.46
CA ARG A 143 8.44 6.34 -8.11
C ARG A 143 7.81 5.38 -7.09
N LEU A 144 6.77 4.66 -7.51
CA LEU A 144 6.09 3.70 -6.63
C LEU A 144 7.01 2.51 -6.28
N ALA A 145 7.73 1.97 -7.28
CA ALA A 145 8.72 0.91 -7.12
C ALA A 145 9.90 1.36 -6.25
N THR A 146 10.42 2.58 -6.44
CA THR A 146 11.48 3.16 -5.59
C THR A 146 11.06 3.14 -4.12
N HIS A 147 9.84 3.57 -3.80
CA HIS A 147 9.35 3.52 -2.42
C HIS A 147 9.29 2.10 -1.85
N ALA A 148 8.95 1.09 -2.65
CA ALA A 148 8.95 -0.30 -2.20
C ALA A 148 10.36 -0.84 -1.98
N ILE A 149 11.27 -0.61 -2.94
CA ILE A 149 12.68 -1.01 -2.88
C ILE A 149 13.34 -0.39 -1.65
N GLU A 150 13.32 0.95 -1.51
CA GLU A 150 13.88 1.66 -0.36
C GLU A 150 13.30 1.17 0.97
N ARG A 151 12.00 0.82 0.99
CA ARG A 151 11.33 0.44 2.23
C ARG A 151 11.47 -1.03 2.58
N LEU A 152 11.67 -1.92 1.62
CA LEU A 152 11.71 -3.36 1.89
C LEU A 152 13.11 -3.96 1.85
N ILE A 153 14.08 -3.23 1.33
CA ILE A 153 15.47 -3.69 1.29
C ILE A 153 16.14 -3.40 2.63
N GLN A 154 16.56 -4.46 3.30
CA GLN A 154 17.72 -4.45 4.19
C GLN A 154 18.89 -5.31 3.65
N GLN A 155 18.76 -5.97 2.49
CA GLN A 155 19.81 -6.74 1.76
C GLN A 155 19.44 -6.88 0.26
N PRO A 156 20.38 -7.17 -0.67
CA PRO A 156 20.21 -6.99 -2.14
C PRO A 156 19.14 -7.84 -2.85
N VAL A 157 18.29 -8.55 -2.12
CA VAL A 157 17.17 -9.34 -2.66
C VAL A 157 15.90 -8.90 -1.95
N LEU A 158 14.88 -8.47 -2.71
CA LEU A 158 13.56 -8.22 -2.13
C LEU A 158 13.03 -9.56 -1.59
N PRO A 159 12.64 -9.67 -0.31
CA PRO A 159 12.04 -10.92 0.16
C PRO A 159 10.83 -11.26 -0.72
N LYS A 160 10.41 -12.53 -0.81
CA LYS A 160 9.14 -12.82 -1.49
C LYS A 160 8.02 -12.07 -0.77
N VAL A 161 7.35 -11.13 -1.45
CA VAL A 161 6.38 -10.22 -0.84
C VAL A 161 5.08 -10.30 -1.60
N ARG A 162 3.98 -10.20 -0.86
CA ARG A 162 2.73 -9.69 -1.41
C ARG A 162 2.24 -8.55 -0.53
N LEU A 163 2.26 -7.33 -1.05
CA LEU A 163 1.51 -6.23 -0.49
C LEU A 163 0.16 -6.21 -1.17
N SER A 164 -0.75 -7.03 -0.67
CA SER A 164 -2.15 -6.97 -1.06
C SER A 164 -2.92 -6.11 -0.07
N GLN A 165 -3.82 -5.29 -0.60
CA GLN A 165 -4.78 -4.56 0.22
C GLN A 165 -6.04 -5.37 0.48
N ARG A 166 -6.19 -6.51 -0.21
CA ARG A 166 -7.25 -7.49 0.03
C ARG A 166 -6.74 -8.49 1.07
N CYS A 167 -7.10 -8.25 2.33
CA CYS A 167 -6.74 -9.19 3.40
C CYS A 167 -7.68 -10.42 3.32
N TRP A 168 -7.25 -11.49 2.68
CA TRP A 168 -7.74 -12.89 2.78
C TRP A 168 -9.26 -13.10 2.82
N LEU A 169 -9.90 -13.12 1.63
CA LEU A 169 -11.14 -13.88 1.43
C LEU A 169 -10.79 -15.30 0.98
N SER A 170 -10.26 -16.12 1.88
CA SER A 170 -10.27 -17.60 1.75
C SER A 170 -9.50 -18.25 2.90
N ARG A 171 -10.20 -18.49 4.00
CA ARG A 171 -10.22 -19.74 4.78
C ARG A 171 -11.09 -19.48 6.01
N GLY A 172 -12.32 -19.99 5.96
CA GLY A 172 -13.17 -20.04 7.13
C GLY A 172 -12.55 -20.97 8.17
N HIS A 173 -12.44 -20.48 9.41
CA HIS A 173 -12.87 -21.18 10.60
C HIS A 173 -12.95 -20.21 11.78
N PRO A 174 -13.93 -20.38 12.68
CA PRO A 174 -14.05 -19.59 13.89
C PRO A 174 -13.02 -20.06 14.93
N TYR A 175 -12.33 -19.12 15.57
CA TYR A 175 -11.54 -19.38 16.78
C TYR A 175 -12.49 -19.63 17.96
N PRO A 176 -12.16 -20.53 18.91
CA PRO A 176 -12.33 -20.23 20.32
C PRO A 176 -11.27 -19.23 20.81
#